data_AF-A0A1H3J8K1-F1
#
_entry.id   AF-A0A1H3J8K1-F1
#
_cell.length_a   1.000
_cell.length_b   1.000
_cell.length_c   1.000
_cell.angle_alpha   90.00
_cell.angle_beta   90.00
_cell.angle_gamma   90.00
#
_symmetry.space_group_name_H-M   'P 1'
#
loop_
_entity.id
_entity.type
_entity.pdbx_description
1 polymer ?
#
loop_
_entity_poly.entity_id
_entity_poly.type
_entity_poly.pdbx_seq_one_letter_code
_entity_poly.pdbx_strand_id
1 'polypeptide(L)'
;MHTAVRQMAGVFAELDRPLIIKRLRDGRRAKAAQGGKAVGRYPFGWSKDGEVAREQRVLVAVRDLRADGLRWRDVADRLNAGGAAYRPRKADAWTAAGPAKVGRRADIG
;
A
#
# COMPACT_ATOMS: atom_id res chain seq x y z
N MET A 1 -8.41 47.75 -23.91
CA MET A 1 -7.93 46.39 -24.25
C MET A 1 -7.21 45.66 -23.10
N HIS A 2 -6.36 46.32 -22.29
CA HIS A 2 -5.61 45.64 -21.21
C HIS A 2 -6.46 44.93 -20.14
N THR A 3 -7.69 45.40 -19.89
CA THR A 3 -8.60 44.79 -18.90
C THR A 3 -9.06 43.39 -19.33
N ALA A 4 -9.39 43.21 -20.61
CA ALA A 4 -9.79 41.91 -21.16
C ALA A 4 -8.63 40.89 -21.13
N VAL A 5 -7.40 41.35 -21.44
CA VAL A 5 -6.19 40.51 -21.35
C VAL A 5 -5.94 40.06 -19.91
N ARG A 6 -6.14 40.92 -18.91
CA ARG A 6 -6.01 40.56 -17.49
C ARG A 6 -7.08 39.57 -17.03
N GLN A 7 -8.32 39.72 -17.48
CA GLN A 7 -9.40 38.77 -17.19
C GLN A 7 -9.11 37.39 -17.80
N MET A 8 -8.67 37.35 -19.06
CA MET A 8 -8.26 36.10 -19.72
C MET A 8 -7.07 35.44 -19.00
N ALA A 9 -6.07 36.22 -18.57
CA ALA A 9 -4.94 35.70 -17.81
C ALA A 9 -5.39 35.05 -16.48
N GLY A 10 -6.38 35.62 -15.79
CA GLY A 10 -6.99 35.02 -14.59
C GLY A 10 -7.64 33.66 -14.89
N VAL A 11 -8.42 33.56 -15.96
CA VAL A 11 -9.05 32.31 -16.39
C VAL A 11 -8.02 31.23 -16.73
N PHE A 12 -6.94 31.57 -17.43
CA PHE A 12 -5.87 30.61 -17.74
C PHE A 12 -5.12 30.15 -16.47
N ALA A 13 -4.86 31.06 -15.53
CA ALA A 13 -4.24 30.72 -14.26
C ALA A 13 -5.13 29.76 -13.43
N GLU A 14 -6.45 29.89 -13.51
CA GLU A 14 -7.39 28.97 -12.87
C GLU A 14 -7.41 27.57 -13.52
N LEU A 15 -7.17 27.49 -14.84
CA LEU A 15 -7.20 26.23 -15.61
C LEU A 15 -5.96 25.36 -15.44
N ASP A 16 -4.81 25.94 -15.07
CA ASP A 16 -3.54 25.21 -14.95
C ASP A 16 -3.62 24.06 -13.95
N ARG A 17 -4.17 24.32 -12.76
CA ARG A 17 -4.27 23.29 -11.70
C ARG A 17 -5.17 22.11 -12.12
N PRO A 18 -6.40 22.31 -12.64
CA PRO A 18 -7.20 21.23 -13.21
C PRO A 18 -6.50 20.43 -14.31
N LEU A 19 -5.76 21.10 -15.21
CA LEU A 19 -5.04 20.43 -16.30
C LEU A 19 -3.90 19.55 -15.77
N ILE A 20 -3.15 20.03 -14.77
CA ILE A 20 -2.12 19.24 -14.08
C ILE A 20 -2.76 18.01 -13.42
N ILE A 21 -3.87 18.18 -12.68
CA ILE A 21 -4.58 17.07 -12.03
C ILE A 21 -5.04 16.04 -13.07
N LYS A 22 -5.61 16.50 -14.19
CA LYS A 22 -6.03 15.63 -15.30
C LYS A 22 -4.85 14.84 -15.85
N ARG A 23 -3.74 15.51 -16.20
CA ARG A 23 -2.52 14.86 -16.73
C ARG A 23 -1.98 13.80 -15.76
N LEU A 24 -1.92 14.11 -14.46
CA LEU A 24 -1.47 13.15 -13.45
C LEU A 24 -2.42 11.95 -13.30
N ARG A 25 -3.73 12.18 -13.38
CA ARG A 25 -4.73 11.10 -13.35
C ARG A 25 -4.60 10.19 -14.56
N ASP A 26 -4.46 10.77 -15.74
CA ASP A 26 -4.38 10.03 -16.99
C ASP A 26 -3.07 9.22 -17.06
N GLY A 27 -1.95 9.79 -16.59
CA GLY A 27 -0.69 9.05 -16.43
C GLY A 27 -0.80 7.85 -15.49
N ARG A 28 -1.52 7.97 -14.36
CA ARG A 28 -1.80 6.84 -13.46
C ARG A 28 -2.65 5.77 -14.14
N ARG A 29 -3.65 6.15 -14.93
CA ARG A 29 -4.50 5.22 -15.69
C ARG A 29 -3.69 4.47 -16.75
N ALA A 30 -2.86 5.19 -17.51
CA ALA A 30 -1.98 4.58 -18.50
C ALA A 30 -1.01 3.57 -17.86
N LYS A 31 -0.40 3.92 -16.73
CA LYS A 31 0.47 3.01 -15.98
C LYS A 31 -0.26 1.75 -15.50
N ALA A 32 -1.49 1.89 -15.01
CA ALA A 32 -2.32 0.75 -14.61
C ALA A 32 -2.70 -0.14 -15.80
N ALA A 33 -3.05 0.45 -16.94
CA ALA A 33 -3.39 -0.27 -18.17
C ALA A 33 -2.22 -1.11 -18.71
N GLN A 34 -0.98 -0.66 -18.49
CA GLN A 34 0.25 -1.40 -18.82
C GLN A 34 0.59 -2.50 -17.78
N GLY A 35 -0.32 -2.83 -16.86
CA GLY A 35 -0.10 -3.81 -15.79
C GLY A 35 0.78 -3.28 -14.64
N GLY A 36 1.22 -2.03 -14.71
CA GLY A 36 2.05 -1.40 -13.70
C GLY A 36 1.24 -0.96 -12.48
N LYS A 37 1.87 -0.98 -11.31
CA LYS A 37 1.25 -0.45 -10.10
C LYS A 37 1.20 1.08 -10.13
N ALA A 38 -0.01 1.63 -10.31
CA ALA A 38 -0.22 3.07 -10.46
C ALA A 38 -0.26 3.86 -9.14
N VAL A 39 -0.75 3.26 -8.05
CA VAL A 39 -0.98 3.94 -6.76
C VAL A 39 -0.71 3.05 -5.56
N GLY A 40 -0.53 3.71 -4.40
CA GLY A 40 -0.43 3.08 -3.09
C GLY A 40 0.83 2.23 -2.88
N ARG A 41 0.91 1.58 -1.72
CA ARG A 41 2.02 0.68 -1.37
C ARG A 41 1.79 -0.74 -1.89
N TYR A 42 2.85 -1.44 -2.27
CA TYR A 42 2.77 -2.87 -2.62
C TYR A 42 2.20 -3.69 -1.45
N PRO A 43 1.51 -4.81 -1.73
CA PRO A 43 1.09 -5.74 -0.69
C PRO A 43 2.24 -6.11 0.25
N PHE A 44 1.90 -6.51 1.48
CA PHE A 44 2.89 -7.06 2.41
C PHE A 44 3.51 -8.32 1.79
N GLY A 45 4.83 -8.49 1.85
CA GLY A 45 5.54 -9.56 1.14
C GLY A 45 6.09 -9.15 -0.24
N TRP A 46 5.63 -8.04 -0.82
CA TRP A 46 5.92 -7.66 -2.20
C TRP A 46 6.47 -6.24 -2.35
N SER A 47 7.29 -6.04 -3.37
CA SER A 47 7.87 -4.77 -3.82
C SER A 47 7.76 -4.63 -5.35
N LYS A 48 8.33 -3.55 -5.90
CA LYS A 48 8.43 -3.38 -7.37
C LYS A 48 9.39 -4.40 -8.01
N ASP A 49 10.35 -4.90 -7.24
CA ASP A 49 11.43 -5.78 -7.68
C ASP A 49 11.12 -7.26 -7.37
N GLY A 50 9.89 -7.56 -6.94
CA GLY A 50 9.45 -8.89 -6.54
C GLY A 50 9.31 -9.05 -5.02
N GLU A 51 9.55 -10.26 -4.54
CA GLU A 51 9.31 -10.64 -3.15
C GLU A 51 10.29 -9.99 -2.16
N VAL A 52 9.76 -9.60 -1.00
CA VAL A 52 10.54 -9.09 0.12
C VAL A 52 10.73 -10.22 1.11
N ALA A 53 11.89 -10.90 1.05
CA ALA A 53 12.18 -12.14 1.79
C ALA A 53 11.77 -12.11 3.28
N ARG A 54 12.08 -11.01 3.98
CA ARG A 54 11.70 -10.84 5.39
C ARG A 54 10.20 -10.88 5.61
N GLU A 55 9.44 -10.21 4.74
CA GLU A 55 7.99 -10.13 4.85
C GLU A 55 7.32 -11.41 4.34
N GLN A 56 7.94 -12.12 3.39
CA GLN A 56 7.53 -13.46 3.00
C GLN A 56 7.62 -14.44 4.17
N ARG A 57 8.70 -14.40 4.97
CA ARG A 57 8.80 -15.20 6.20
C ARG A 57 7.65 -14.93 7.18
N VAL A 58 7.23 -13.68 7.31
CA VAL A 58 6.05 -13.33 8.12
C VAL A 58 4.78 -13.89 7.50
N LEU A 59 4.59 -13.83 6.18
CA LEU A 59 3.42 -14.42 5.52
C LEU A 59 3.33 -15.93 5.76
N VAL A 60 4.46 -16.63 5.60
CA VAL A 60 4.56 -18.07 5.90
C VAL A 60 4.19 -18.34 7.36
N ALA A 61 4.81 -17.63 8.31
CA ALA A 61 4.49 -17.79 9.73
C ALA A 61 3.03 -17.50 10.06
N VAL A 62 2.43 -16.45 9.47
CA VAL A 62 1.01 -16.14 9.66
C VAL A 62 0.13 -17.27 9.11
N ARG A 63 0.48 -17.83 7.96
CA ARG A 63 -0.25 -18.95 7.36
C ARG A 63 -0.20 -20.19 8.25
N ASP A 64 0.99 -20.56 8.68
CA ASP A 64 1.20 -21.79 9.46
C ASP A 64 0.52 -21.68 10.83
N LEU A 65 0.67 -20.54 11.53
CA LEU A 65 -0.01 -20.32 12.81
C LEU A 65 -1.55 -20.30 12.68
N ARG A 66 -2.09 -19.85 11.54
CA ARG A 66 -3.53 -19.91 11.29
C ARG A 66 -4.03 -21.30 10.95
N ALA A 67 -3.22 -22.08 10.21
CA ALA A 67 -3.49 -23.49 9.96
C ALA A 67 -3.53 -24.30 11.28
N ASP A 68 -2.69 -23.92 12.25
CA ASP A 68 -2.71 -24.48 13.62
C ASP A 68 -3.93 -24.02 14.46
N GLY A 69 -4.82 -23.20 13.91
CA GLY A 69 -6.06 -22.76 14.54
C GLY A 69 -5.94 -21.58 15.50
N LEU A 70 -4.75 -20.96 15.62
CA LEU A 70 -4.54 -19.83 16.54
C LEU A 70 -5.37 -18.62 16.13
N ARG A 71 -5.95 -17.90 17.10
CA ARG A 71 -6.68 -16.66 16.81
C ARG A 71 -5.70 -15.55 16.43
N TRP A 72 -6.18 -14.52 15.73
CA TRP A 72 -5.33 -13.41 15.28
C TRP A 72 -4.57 -12.67 16.38
N ARG A 73 -5.09 -12.69 17.63
CA ARG A 73 -4.38 -12.14 18.79
C ARG A 73 -3.17 -12.99 19.13
N ASP A 74 -3.35 -14.31 19.25
CA ASP A 74 -2.27 -15.26 19.54
C ASP A 74 -1.19 -15.26 18.43
N VAL A 75 -1.62 -15.11 17.17
CA VAL A 75 -0.70 -14.94 16.03
C VAL A 75 0.16 -13.67 16.21
N ALA A 76 -0.45 -12.54 16.59
CA ALA A 76 0.29 -11.31 16.81
C ALA A 76 1.32 -11.46 17.95
N ASP A 77 0.92 -12.09 19.05
CA ASP A 77 1.79 -12.34 20.20
C ASP A 77 2.97 -13.25 19.82
N ARG A 78 2.72 -14.31 19.02
CA ARG A 78 3.76 -15.20 18.55
C ARG A 78 4.75 -14.51 17.60
N LEU A 79 4.26 -13.66 16.70
CA LEU A 79 5.12 -12.86 15.82
C LEU A 79 5.95 -11.85 16.63
N ASN A 80 5.37 -11.22 17.65
CA ASN A 80 6.09 -10.29 18.53
C ASN A 80 7.18 -11.01 19.34
N ALA A 81 6.90 -12.21 19.85
CA ALA A 81 7.88 -13.04 20.55
C ALA A 81 9.05 -13.46 19.62
N GLY A 82 8.82 -13.57 18.32
CA GLY A 82 9.86 -13.81 17.31
C GLY A 82 10.76 -12.61 17.01
N GLY A 83 10.50 -11.45 17.60
CA GLY A 83 11.38 -10.27 17.57
C GLY A 83 11.57 -9.64 16.19
N ALA A 84 12.77 -9.10 15.94
CA ALA A 84 13.06 -8.26 14.77
C ALA A 84 12.80 -8.96 13.41
N ALA A 85 12.95 -10.28 13.37
CA ALA A 85 12.71 -11.08 12.17
C ALA A 85 11.27 -10.97 11.66
N TYR A 86 10.30 -10.81 12.57
CA TYR A 86 8.88 -10.81 12.26
C TYR A 86 8.20 -9.44 12.39
N ARG A 87 8.91 -8.38 12.79
CA ARG A 87 8.34 -7.03 13.05
C ARG A 87 7.48 -6.44 11.91
N PRO A 88 6.43 -5.65 12.19
CA PRO A 88 5.67 -4.94 11.17
C PRO A 88 6.52 -3.95 10.36
N ARG A 89 5.98 -3.52 9.22
CA ARG A 89 6.64 -2.54 8.32
C ARG A 89 6.85 -1.14 8.92
N LYS A 90 5.97 -0.70 9.81
CA LYS A 90 5.89 0.69 10.29
C LYS A 90 5.65 0.83 11.79
N ALA A 91 5.33 -0.26 12.46
CA ALA A 91 4.98 -0.27 13.88
C ALA A 91 6.02 -1.08 14.65
N ASP A 92 6.09 -0.83 15.95
CA ASP A 92 7.06 -1.50 16.83
C ASP A 92 6.66 -2.94 17.12
N ALA A 93 5.35 -3.21 17.21
CA ALA A 93 4.78 -4.52 17.47
C ALA A 93 3.50 -4.75 16.64
N TRP A 94 3.17 -6.02 16.44
CA TRP A 94 1.89 -6.44 15.88
C TRP A 94 0.77 -6.28 16.91
N THR A 95 -0.34 -5.73 16.44
CA THR A 95 -1.64 -5.89 17.10
C THR A 95 -2.44 -6.94 16.34
N ALA A 96 -3.48 -7.53 16.94
CA ALA A 96 -4.31 -8.56 16.29
C ALA A 96 -4.84 -8.15 14.90
N ALA A 97 -5.12 -6.86 14.69
CA ALA A 97 -5.60 -6.33 13.42
C ALA A 97 -4.55 -6.40 12.29
N GLY A 98 -3.26 -6.38 12.63
CA GLY A 98 -2.16 -6.39 11.67
C GLY A 98 -2.07 -7.71 10.89
N PRO A 99 -1.84 -8.86 11.56
CA PRO A 99 -1.80 -10.16 10.92
C PRO A 99 -3.12 -10.49 10.21
N ALA A 100 -4.27 -10.12 10.78
CA ALA A 100 -5.57 -10.34 10.14
C ALA A 100 -5.70 -9.57 8.81
N LYS A 101 -5.22 -8.32 8.72
CA LYS A 101 -5.25 -7.53 7.48
C LYS A 101 -4.28 -8.08 6.43
N VAL A 102 -3.13 -8.57 6.87
CA VAL A 102 -2.15 -9.22 6.01
C VAL A 102 -2.70 -10.54 5.48
N GLY A 103 -3.23 -11.38 6.37
CA GLY A 103 -3.83 -12.68 6.05
C GLY A 103 -4.97 -12.56 5.06
N ARG A 104 -5.96 -11.67 5.30
CA ARG A 104 -7.07 -11.43 4.36
C ARG A 104 -6.63 -10.98 2.97
N ARG A 105 -5.48 -10.32 2.86
CA ARG A 105 -4.96 -9.84 1.57
C ARG A 105 -4.11 -10.89 0.84
N ALA A 106 -3.67 -11.90 1.58
CA ALA A 106 -2.94 -13.05 1.08
C ALA A 106 -3.82 -14.31 1.03
N ASP A 107 -5.14 -14.15 1.17
CA ASP A 107 -6.15 -15.22 1.21
C ASP A 107 -5.85 -16.33 2.24
N ILE A 108 -5.29 -15.94 3.39
CA ILE A 108 -5.05 -16.83 4.54
C ILE A 108 -6.28 -16.77 5.46
N GLY A 109 -6.92 -17.94 5.66
CA GLY A 109 -8.10 -18.15 6.50
C GLY A 109 -7.89 -18.00 8.00
#